data_AF-A0A392SRE0-F1
#
_entry.id   AF-A0A392SRE0-F1
#
_cell.length_a   1.000
_cell.length_b   1.000
_cell.length_c   1.000
_cell.angle_alpha   90.00
_cell.angle_beta   90.00
_cell.angle_gamma   90.00
#
_symmetry.space_group_name_H-M   'P 1'
#
loop_
_entity.id
_entity.type
_entity.pdbx_description
1 polymer ?
#
loop_
_entity_poly.entity_id
_entity_poly.type
_entity_poly.pdbx_seq_one_letter_code
_entity_poly.pdbx_strand_id
1 'polypeptide(L)' 'MGGTYREAMHVNKMVFHHVRVALEIGWTVPVNNFVKLNTNGASKEGKIASCGGVIRGNQGEWLGGFAKYIGSCSAFTAEL' A
#
# COMPACT_ATOMS: atom_id res chain seq x y z
N MET A 1 -18.23 4.85 -39.42
CA MET A 1 -18.10 4.17 -38.11
C MET A 1 -17.08 4.90 -37.22
N GLY A 2 -17.39 6.11 -36.73
CA GLY A 2 -16.40 6.90 -35.96
C GLY A 2 -16.96 7.94 -34.98
N GLY A 3 -18.29 8.13 -34.93
CA GLY A 3 -18.94 9.07 -33.99
C GLY A 3 -19.00 8.51 -32.56
N THR A 4 -19.34 7.23 -32.42
CA THR A 4 -19.60 6.58 -31.13
C THR A 4 -18.36 6.46 -30.23
N TYR A 5 -17.17 6.24 -30.80
CA TYR A 5 -15.91 6.18 -30.04
C TYR A 5 -15.52 7.54 -29.46
N ARG A 6 -15.74 8.62 -30.23
CA ARG A 6 -15.44 9.99 -29.78
C ARG A 6 -16.38 10.43 -28.67
N GLU A 7 -17.66 10.06 -28.77
CA GLU A 7 -18.66 10.30 -27.73
C GLU A 7 -18.34 9.52 -26.45
N ALA A 8 -18.00 8.24 -26.55
CA ALA A 8 -17.62 7.42 -25.40
C ALA A 8 -16.39 7.99 -24.66
N MET A 9 -15.37 8.43 -25.41
CA MET A 9 -14.17 9.08 -24.85
C MET A 9 -14.49 10.41 -24.17
N HIS A 10 -15.43 11.18 -24.71
CA HIS A 10 -15.85 12.45 -24.14
C HIS A 10 -16.63 12.27 -22.84
N VAL A 11 -17.55 11.29 -22.80
CA VAL A 11 -18.27 10.91 -21.58
C VAL A 11 -17.29 10.39 -20.52
N ASN A 12 -16.32 9.55 -20.89
CA ASN A 12 -15.29 9.09 -19.96
C ASN A 12 -14.47 10.25 -19.38
N LYS A 13 -14.11 11.22 -20.22
CA LYS A 13 -13.36 12.41 -19.78
C LYS A 13 -14.14 13.27 -18.78
N MET A 14 -15.46 13.38 -18.96
CA MET A 14 -16.35 14.10 -18.02
C MET A 14 -16.61 13.31 -16.74
N VAL A 15 -16.85 12.00 -16.84
CA VAL A 15 -17.08 11.12 -15.67
C VAL A 15 -15.80 10.99 -14.82
N PHE A 16 -14.62 10.90 -15.44
CA PHE A 16 -13.34 10.87 -14.73
C PHE A 16 -12.81 12.26 -14.35
N HIS A 17 -13.57 13.33 -14.57
CA HIS A 17 -13.34 14.65 -13.98
C HIS A 17 -13.74 14.69 -12.50
N HIS A 18 -13.52 13.59 -11.78
CA HIS A 18 -13.53 13.61 -10.33
C HIS A 18 -12.37 14.49 -9.88
N VAL A 19 -12.70 15.54 -9.12
CA VAL A 19 -11.70 16.32 -8.38
C VAL A 19 -10.91 15.34 -7.52
N ARG A 20 -9.69 15.02 -7.94
CA ARG A 20 -8.79 14.17 -7.17
C ARG A 20 -8.09 15.05 -6.15
N VAL A 21 -8.49 14.91 -4.89
CA VAL A 21 -7.76 15.51 -3.77
C VAL A 21 -6.61 14.57 -3.41
N ALA A 22 -5.38 15.01 -3.62
CA ALA A 22 -4.21 14.33 -3.06
C ALA A 22 -4.13 14.70 -1.57
N LEU A 23 -4.31 13.72 -0.69
CA LEU A 23 -4.10 13.87 0.75
C LEU A 23 -2.73 13.28 1.09
N GLU A 24 -1.86 14.09 1.67
CA GLU A 24 -0.64 13.58 2.29
C GLU A 24 -1.00 12.94 3.63
N ILE A 25 -1.08 11.61 3.62
CA ILE A 25 -1.23 10.84 4.86
C ILE A 25 0.16 10.62 5.45
N GLY A 26 0.58 11.58 6.28
CA GLY A 26 1.83 11.51 7.02
C GLY A 26 1.78 10.49 8.17
N TRP A 27 2.95 10.11 8.68
CA TRP A 27 3.03 9.36 9.93
C TRP A 27 2.52 10.22 11.08
N THR A 28 1.51 9.72 11.79
CA THR A 28 1.09 10.29 13.07
C THR A 28 1.47 9.34 14.19
N VAL A 29 1.91 9.93 15.30
CA VAL A 29 2.19 9.20 16.53
C VAL A 29 0.90 8.49 17.00
N PRO A 30 0.96 7.20 17.37
CA PRO A 30 -0.21 6.52 17.90
C PRO A 30 -0.56 7.06 19.29
N VAL A 31 -1.83 7.01 19.66
CA VAL A 31 -2.28 7.41 21.00
C VAL A 31 -1.73 6.46 22.07
N ASN A 32 -1.73 6.90 23.33
CA ASN A 32 -1.23 6.10 24.45
C ASN A 32 -1.87 4.70 24.48
N ASN A 33 -1.06 3.68 24.82
CA ASN A 33 -1.41 2.26 24.82
C ASN A 33 -1.60 1.62 23.42
N PHE A 34 -1.28 2.33 22.34
CA PHE A 34 -1.21 1.74 20.99
C PHE A 34 0.23 1.68 20.50
N VAL A 35 0.47 0.71 19.62
CA VAL A 35 1.71 0.57 18.86
C VAL A 35 1.44 0.84 17.39
N LYS A 36 2.45 1.37 16.69
CA LYS A 36 2.47 1.43 15.23
C LYS A 36 3.12 0.15 14.70
N LEU A 37 2.36 -0.61 13.93
CA LEU A 37 2.87 -1.75 13.16
C LEU A 37 3.14 -1.30 11.72
N ASN A 38 4.38 -1.47 11.25
CA ASN A 38 4.74 -1.26 9.86
C ASN A 38 5.16 -2.58 9.26
N THR A 39 4.48 -2.99 8.21
CA THR A 39 4.77 -4.21 7.46
C THR A 39 5.41 -3.88 6.12
N ASN A 40 6.20 -4.81 5.60
CA ASN A 40 6.74 -4.75 4.25
C ASN A 40 6.94 -6.17 3.71
N GLY A 41 6.59 -6.36 2.45
CA GLY A 41 6.83 -7.55 1.65
C GLY A 41 8.09 -7.46 0.81
N ALA A 42 8.70 -8.61 0.52
CA ALA A 42 9.74 -8.72 -0.49
C ALA A 42 9.50 -9.99 -1.30
N SER A 43 9.57 -9.87 -2.62
CA SER A 43 9.50 -11.02 -3.54
C SER A 43 10.57 -10.88 -4.61
N LYS A 44 11.33 -11.96 -4.84
CA LYS A 44 12.32 -12.06 -5.90
C LYS A 44 11.78 -12.98 -6.99
N GLU A 45 11.50 -12.39 -8.15
CA GLU A 45 11.00 -13.08 -9.36
C GLU A 45 9.77 -13.97 -9.11
N GLY A 46 8.97 -13.68 -8.07
CA GLY A 46 7.83 -14.52 -7.69
C GLY A 46 8.19 -15.93 -7.23
N LYS A 47 9.46 -16.22 -6.90
CA LYS A 47 9.93 -17.56 -6.48
C LYS A 47 10.28 -17.64 -5.00
N ILE A 48 10.89 -16.58 -4.48
CA ILE A 48 11.30 -16.47 -3.08
C ILE A 48 10.68 -15.19 -2.54
N ALA A 49 9.88 -15.33 -1.51
CA ALA A 49 9.21 -14.23 -0.85
C ALA A 49 9.34 -14.31 0.67
N SER A 50 9.41 -13.13 1.27
CA SER A 50 9.42 -12.92 2.70
C SER A 50 8.56 -11.73 3.04
N CYS A 51 7.98 -11.71 4.23
CA CYS A 51 7.40 -10.52 4.81
C CYS A 51 8.11 -10.19 6.12
N GLY A 52 7.98 -8.95 6.55
CA GLY A 52 8.51 -8.52 7.83
C GLY A 52 7.91 -7.21 8.25
N GLY A 53 8.40 -6.69 9.37
CA GLY A 53 7.92 -5.43 9.88
C GLY A 53 8.57 -5.03 11.18
N VAL A 54 8.22 -3.82 11.60
CA VAL A 54 8.66 -3.23 12.86
C VAL A 54 7.46 -2.82 13.69
N ILE A 55 7.61 -2.99 15.00
CA ILE A 55 6.66 -2.53 16.01
C ILE A 55 7.30 -1.31 16.67
N ARG A 56 6.59 -0.19 16.62
CA ARG A 56 7.03 1.08 17.22
C ARG A 56 6.02 1.51 18.29
N GLY A 57 6.49 2.05 19.40
CA GLY A 57 5.61 2.55 20.44
C GLY A 57 5.09 3.96 20.15
N ASN A 58 4.44 4.54 21.15
CA ASN A 58 3.78 5.84 21.06
C ASN A 58 4.74 7.03 21.14
N GLN A 59 6.04 6.82 21.24
CA GLN A 59 7.06 7.84 21.10
C GLN A 59 7.93 7.58 19.87
N GLY A 60 7.54 6.61 19.02
CA GLY A 60 8.33 6.17 17.87
C GLY A 60 9.51 5.28 18.25
N GLU A 61 9.62 4.88 19.52
CA GLU A 61 10.64 3.96 20.01
C GLU A 61 10.51 2.59 19.36
N TRP A 62 11.65 1.93 19.12
CA TRP A 62 11.66 0.57 18.60
C TRP A 62 11.27 -0.42 19.71
N LEU A 63 10.18 -1.16 19.50
CA LEU A 63 9.72 -2.20 20.42
C LEU A 63 10.08 -3.61 19.95
N GLY A 64 10.36 -3.78 18.64
CA GLY A 64 10.72 -5.07 18.07
C GLY A 64 10.56 -5.11 16.56
N GLY A 65 10.96 -6.24 15.97
CA GLY A 65 10.77 -6.52 14.55
C GLY A 65 10.56 -8.01 14.30
N PHE A 66 10.01 -8.32 13.14
CA PHE A 66 9.80 -9.68 12.70
C PHE A 66 10.15 -9.83 11.21
N ALA A 67 10.53 -11.04 10.84
CA ALA A 67 10.72 -11.44 9.46
C ALA A 67 10.29 -12.91 9.31
N LYS A 68 9.66 -13.24 8.19
CA LYS A 68 9.16 -14.58 7.90
C LYS A 68 9.34 -14.89 6.42
N TYR A 69 9.94 -16.04 6.13
CA TYR A 69 9.87 -16.63 4.80
C TYR A 69 8.46 -17.14 4.55
N ILE A 70 7.83 -16.73 3.44
CA ILE A 70 6.44 -17.05 3.11
C ILE A 70 6.30 -17.89 1.83
N GLY A 71 7.42 -18.39 1.29
CA GLY A 71 7.41 -19.27 0.13
C GLY A 71 7.50 -18.52 -1.19
N SER A 72 6.73 -18.97 -2.17
CA SER A 72 6.68 -18.41 -3.52
C SER A 72 5.39 -17.61 -3.66
N CYS A 73 5.51 -16.28 -3.78
CA CYS A 73 4.37 -15.41 -4.03
C CYS A 73 4.78 -14.11 -4.75
N SER A 74 3.80 -13.40 -5.31
CA SER A 74 4.02 -12.10 -5.96
C SER A 74 4.44 -11.03 -4.95
N ALA A 75 5.06 -9.93 -5.42
CA ALA A 75 5.34 -8.79 -4.57
C ALA A 75 4.08 -8.27 -3.89
N PHE A 76 2.96 -8.17 -4.62
CA PHE A 76 1.67 -7.77 -4.05
C PHE A 76 1.21 -8.70 -2.93
N THR A 77 1.38 -10.01 -3.09
CA THR A 77 1.00 -10.99 -2.05
C THR A 77 1.93 -10.94 -0.84
N ALA A 78 3.20 -10.58 -1.03
CA ALA A 78 4.16 -10.46 0.07
C ALA A 78 3.89 -9.24 0.96
N GLU A 79 3.27 -8.20 0.41
CA GLU A 79 2.90 -6.96 1.11
C GLU A 79 1.60 -7.05 1.93
N LEU A 80 0.76 -8.06 1.66
CA LEU A 80 -0.54 -8.26 2.35
C LEU A 80 -0.36 -8.54 3.85
#